data_AF-A0A1Q9NUZ5-F1
#
_entry.id   AF-A0A1Q9NUZ5-F1
#
_cell.length_a   1.000
_cell.length_b   1.000
_cell.length_c   1.000
_cell.angle_alpha   90.00
_cell.angle_beta   90.00
_cell.angle_gamma   90.00
#
_symmetry.space_group_name_H-M   'P 1'
#
loop_
_entity.id
_entity.type
_entity.pdbx_description
1 polymer ?
#
loop_
_entity_poly.entity_id
_entity_poly.type
_entity_poly.pdbx_seq_one_letter_code
_entity_poly.pdbx_strand_id
1 'polypeptide(L)'
;MSLNTSIAELMSKGSPFQGRTYISIYIPSDAPLEAVIGQLKSEIKRSQLSTNFEVKGFAVMMLRKIINFLNDLNITNIPSPGRALFSVPIDHKDAHILFIKPKNGVIDLFSYNLDHNFYLNDEYF
;
A
#
# COMPACT_ATOMS: atom_id res chain seq x y z
N MET A 1 -6.72 20.59 2.56
CA MET A 1 -5.37 20.37 3.12
C MET A 1 -4.58 19.55 2.11
N SER A 2 -3.34 19.97 1.79
CA SER A 2 -2.56 19.43 0.67
C SER A 2 -1.98 18.05 0.98
N LEU A 3 -2.26 17.09 0.10
CA LEU A 3 -1.77 15.71 0.01
C LEU A 3 -0.30 15.66 -0.47
N ASN A 4 0.66 16.14 0.33
CA ASN A 4 2.07 16.12 -0.07
C ASN A 4 2.98 15.52 1.01
N THR A 5 2.69 14.31 1.47
CA THR A 5 3.68 13.50 2.20
C THR A 5 4.63 12.86 1.21
N SER A 6 5.93 13.17 1.31
CA SER A 6 6.95 12.61 0.40
C SER A 6 7.52 11.28 0.92
N ILE A 7 8.07 10.45 0.03
CA ILE A 7 8.80 9.23 0.43
C ILE A 7 9.92 9.55 1.45
N ALA A 8 10.64 10.66 1.25
CA ALA A 8 11.70 11.08 2.16
C ALA A 8 11.20 11.38 3.58
N GLU A 9 9.97 11.90 3.69
CA GLU A 9 9.32 12.16 4.98
C GLU A 9 8.93 10.86 5.70
N LEU A 10 8.50 9.84 4.95
CA LEU A 10 8.26 8.50 5.49
C LEU A 10 9.55 7.82 6.00
N MET A 11 10.68 8.11 5.36
CA MET A 11 11.99 7.46 5.61
C MET A 11 12.87 8.17 6.64
N SER A 12 12.51 9.38 7.09
CA SER A 12 13.40 10.20 7.94
C SER A 12 13.41 9.75 9.41
N LYS A 13 14.58 9.87 10.08
CA LYS A 13 14.80 9.52 11.51
C LYS A 13 14.05 10.40 12.54
N GLY A 14 13.12 11.23 12.10
CA GLY A 14 12.21 12.00 12.96
C GLY A 14 10.75 11.91 12.51
N SER A 15 10.44 10.98 11.61
CA SER A 15 9.11 10.81 11.06
C SER A 15 8.13 10.39 12.16
N PRO A 16 6.94 11.03 12.27
CA PRO A 16 5.90 10.61 13.24
C PRO A 16 5.38 9.18 12.99
N PHE A 17 5.83 8.56 11.90
CA PHE A 17 5.44 7.22 11.47
C PHE A 17 6.39 6.10 11.94
N GLN A 18 7.57 6.42 12.48
CA GLN A 18 8.56 5.42 12.87
C GLN A 18 8.01 4.44 13.92
N GLY A 19 8.21 3.13 13.71
CA GLY A 19 7.73 2.06 14.60
C GLY A 19 6.26 1.66 14.39
N ARG A 20 5.58 2.26 13.41
CA ARG A 20 4.22 1.87 13.04
C ARG A 20 4.25 0.71 12.05
N THR A 21 3.14 -0.03 11.95
CA THR A 21 2.96 -1.04 10.92
C THR A 21 2.68 -0.36 9.58
N TYR A 22 3.32 -0.83 8.52
CA TYR A 22 3.22 -0.32 7.16
C TYR A 22 2.66 -1.40 6.25
N ILE A 23 1.89 -1.00 5.24
CA ILE A 23 1.56 -1.86 4.09
C ILE A 23 2.28 -1.33 2.86
N SER A 24 3.01 -2.22 2.19
CA SER A 24 3.60 -1.98 0.88
C SER A 24 2.98 -2.93 -0.13
N ILE A 25 2.40 -2.40 -1.20
CA ILE A 25 1.82 -3.19 -2.28
C ILE A 25 2.49 -2.77 -3.58
N TYR A 26 3.02 -3.74 -4.31
CA TYR A 26 3.51 -3.54 -5.67
C TYR A 26 2.48 -4.13 -6.61
N ILE A 27 1.96 -3.30 -7.52
CA ILE A 27 0.89 -3.64 -8.44
C ILE A 27 1.45 -3.70 -9.85
N PRO A 28 1.32 -4.84 -10.55
CA PRO A 28 1.97 -5.02 -11.83
C PRO A 28 1.36 -4.14 -12.92
N SER A 29 2.16 -3.84 -13.94
CA SER A 29 1.68 -3.15 -15.14
C SER A 29 0.60 -3.94 -15.85
N ASP A 30 -0.35 -3.24 -16.45
CA ASP A 30 -1.45 -3.75 -17.26
C ASP A 30 -2.43 -4.68 -16.52
N ALA A 31 -2.21 -4.89 -15.22
CA ALA A 31 -3.09 -5.65 -14.35
C ALA A 31 -4.49 -5.01 -14.34
N PRO A 32 -5.57 -5.81 -14.57
CA PRO A 32 -6.93 -5.32 -14.40
C PRO A 32 -7.14 -4.86 -12.95
N LEU A 33 -7.69 -3.67 -12.76
CA LEU A 33 -7.92 -3.09 -11.44
C LEU A 33 -8.79 -4.02 -10.57
N GLU A 34 -9.79 -4.67 -11.18
CA GLU A 34 -10.64 -5.64 -10.51
C GLU A 34 -9.86 -6.85 -9.97
N ALA A 35 -8.88 -7.35 -10.74
CA ALA A 35 -8.04 -8.48 -10.31
C ALA A 35 -7.17 -8.08 -9.10
N VAL A 36 -6.62 -6.86 -9.12
CA VAL A 36 -5.86 -6.29 -7.99
C VAL A 36 -6.74 -6.18 -6.75
N ILE A 37 -7.96 -5.63 -6.90
CA ILE A 37 -8.93 -5.55 -5.79
C ILE A 37 -9.30 -6.96 -5.28
N GLY A 38 -9.43 -7.94 -6.16
CA GLY A 38 -9.66 -9.35 -5.80
C GLY A 38 -8.53 -9.93 -4.93
N GLN A 39 -7.28 -9.62 -5.27
CA GLN A 39 -6.11 -10.00 -4.45
C GLN A 39 -6.12 -9.30 -3.09
N LEU A 40 -6.40 -8.00 -3.04
CA LEU A 40 -6.48 -7.26 -1.77
C LEU A 40 -7.61 -7.79 -0.87
N LYS A 41 -8.76 -8.16 -1.44
CA LYS A 41 -9.86 -8.81 -0.70
C LYS A 41 -9.43 -10.17 -0.13
N SER A 42 -8.58 -10.91 -0.84
CA SER A 42 -8.02 -12.17 -0.36
C SER A 42 -7.06 -11.93 0.81
N GLU A 43 -6.24 -10.88 0.77
CA GLU A 43 -5.38 -10.50 1.90
C GLU A 43 -6.16 -9.99 3.11
N ILE A 44 -7.33 -9.34 2.92
CA ILE A 44 -8.26 -9.05 4.03
C ILE A 44 -8.71 -10.34 4.70
N LYS A 45 -9.17 -11.34 3.93
CA LYS A 45 -9.61 -12.63 4.49
C LYS A 45 -8.48 -13.31 5.25
N ARG A 46 -7.26 -13.32 4.70
CA ARG A 46 -6.07 -13.85 5.37
C ARG A 46 -5.77 -13.13 6.68
N SER A 47 -5.81 -11.80 6.67
CA SER A 47 -5.57 -10.96 7.84
C SER A 47 -6.63 -11.15 8.94
N GLN A 48 -7.89 -11.40 8.58
CA GLN A 48 -8.97 -11.68 9.54
C GLN A 48 -8.75 -12.98 10.33
N LEU A 49 -8.01 -13.94 9.76
CA LEU A 49 -7.64 -15.20 10.40
C LEU A 49 -6.40 -15.08 11.30
N SER A 50 -5.69 -13.94 11.28
CA SER A 50 -4.53 -13.72 12.14
C SER A 50 -4.91 -13.72 13.62
N THR A 51 -4.09 -14.38 14.44
CA THR A 51 -4.21 -14.37 15.92
C THR A 51 -3.57 -13.12 16.53
N ASN A 52 -2.75 -12.39 15.78
CA ASN A 52 -2.22 -11.09 16.19
C ASN A 52 -3.32 -10.03 15.97
N PHE A 53 -3.91 -9.54 17.07
CA PHE A 53 -5.00 -8.56 17.06
C PHE A 53 -4.62 -7.24 16.38
N GLU A 54 -3.38 -6.80 16.55
CA GLU A 54 -2.88 -5.57 15.93
C GLU A 54 -2.86 -5.74 14.41
N VAL A 55 -2.23 -6.81 13.93
CA VAL A 55 -2.21 -7.18 12.50
C VAL A 55 -3.62 -7.34 11.95
N LYS A 56 -4.50 -8.03 12.67
CA LYS A 56 -5.88 -8.29 12.25
C LYS A 56 -6.69 -7.01 12.07
N GLY A 57 -6.67 -6.11 13.06
CA GLY A 57 -7.42 -4.85 12.99
C GLY A 57 -6.81 -3.88 11.98
N PHE A 58 -5.50 -3.69 12.07
CA PHE A 58 -4.77 -2.72 11.24
C PHE A 58 -4.78 -3.11 9.76
N ALA A 59 -4.37 -4.34 9.41
CA ALA A 59 -4.27 -4.73 8.01
C ALA A 59 -5.64 -4.72 7.31
N VAL A 60 -6.69 -5.18 7.99
CA VAL A 60 -8.06 -5.17 7.43
C VAL A 60 -8.55 -3.74 7.20
N MET A 61 -8.34 -2.84 8.16
CA MET A 61 -8.74 -1.44 8.03
C MET A 61 -7.99 -0.76 6.87
N MET A 62 -6.67 -0.95 6.79
CA MET A 62 -5.84 -0.36 5.74
C MET A 62 -6.20 -0.88 4.37
N LEU A 63 -6.29 -2.20 4.19
CA LEU A 63 -6.63 -2.82 2.91
C LEU A 63 -8.01 -2.34 2.40
N ARG A 64 -8.98 -2.11 3.30
CA ARG A 64 -10.27 -1.52 2.92
C ARG A 64 -10.14 -0.09 2.41
N LYS A 65 -9.35 0.75 3.08
CA LYS A 65 -9.08 2.12 2.62
C LYS A 65 -8.39 2.13 1.26
N ILE A 66 -7.42 1.22 1.06
CA ILE A 66 -6.71 1.04 -0.21
C ILE A 66 -7.67 0.63 -1.32
N ILE A 67 -8.56 -0.33 -1.07
CA ILE A 67 -9.57 -0.76 -2.06
C ILE A 67 -10.50 0.41 -2.43
N ASN A 68 -10.96 1.20 -1.44
CA ASN A 68 -11.80 2.37 -1.73
C ASN A 68 -11.05 3.40 -2.58
N PHE A 69 -9.81 3.73 -2.20
CA PHE A 69 -8.95 4.60 -3.00
C PHE A 69 -8.77 4.09 -4.43
N LEU A 70 -8.52 2.79 -4.61
CA LEU A 70 -8.38 2.18 -5.93
C LEU A 70 -9.67 2.22 -6.74
N ASN A 71 -10.84 2.00 -6.13
CA ASN A 71 -12.14 2.13 -6.81
C ASN A 71 -12.44 3.57 -7.23
N ASP A 72 -11.93 4.56 -6.50
CA ASP A 72 -12.08 5.97 -6.84
C ASP A 72 -11.16 6.38 -8.01
N LEU A 73 -10.17 5.54 -8.37
CA LEU A 73 -9.37 5.74 -9.57
C LEU A 73 -10.26 5.46 -10.80
N ASN A 74 -10.44 6.47 -11.64
CA ASN A 74 -11.14 6.33 -12.92
C ASN A 74 -10.27 5.62 -13.98
N ILE A 75 -9.81 4.41 -13.67
CA ILE A 75 -8.97 3.55 -14.53
C ILE A 75 -9.50 2.12 -14.51
N THR A 76 -9.36 1.38 -15.62
CA THR A 76 -9.73 -0.04 -15.69
C THR A 76 -8.53 -0.96 -15.49
N ASN A 77 -7.35 -0.51 -15.91
CA ASN A 77 -6.09 -1.24 -15.84
C ASN A 77 -5.04 -0.35 -15.20
N ILE A 78 -4.10 -0.98 -14.49
CA ILE A 78 -2.96 -0.28 -13.90
C ILE A 78 -2.00 0.07 -15.03
N PRO A 79 -1.75 1.35 -15.32
CA PRO A 79 -0.89 1.72 -16.44
C PRO A 79 0.56 1.35 -16.16
N SER A 80 1.28 0.91 -17.20
CA SER A 80 2.74 0.74 -17.18
C SER A 80 3.45 2.00 -16.63
N PRO A 81 4.52 1.85 -15.82
CA PRO A 81 5.26 0.64 -15.42
C PRO A 81 4.67 -0.13 -14.22
N GLY A 82 3.38 0.02 -13.91
CA GLY A 82 2.80 -0.49 -12.66
C GLY A 82 2.74 0.59 -11.59
N ARG A 83 2.33 0.22 -10.38
CA ARG A 83 2.16 1.18 -9.26
C ARG A 83 2.59 0.56 -7.94
N ALA A 84 3.36 1.32 -7.16
CA ALA A 84 3.61 1.00 -5.77
C ALA A 84 2.62 1.79 -4.91
N LEU A 85 1.97 1.12 -3.98
CA LEU A 85 1.07 1.71 -3.00
C LEU A 85 1.63 1.50 -1.61
N PHE A 86 1.81 2.59 -0.88
CA PHE A 86 2.26 2.56 0.50
C PHE A 86 1.18 3.12 1.40
N SER A 87 0.83 2.40 2.46
CA SER A 87 -0.17 2.85 3.43
C SER A 87 0.42 2.88 4.83
N VAL A 88 0.29 4.03 5.50
CA VAL A 88 0.85 4.30 6.82
C VAL A 88 -0.23 4.89 7.73
N PRO A 89 -0.48 4.35 8.94
CA PRO A 89 -1.45 4.93 9.84
C PRO A 89 -0.99 6.29 10.35
N ILE A 90 -1.87 7.28 10.25
CA ILE A 90 -1.72 8.61 10.88
C ILE A 90 -2.17 8.52 12.34
N ASP A 91 -3.25 7.79 12.57
CA ASP A 91 -3.79 7.45 13.89
C ASP A 91 -4.60 6.14 13.80
N HIS A 92 -5.39 5.80 14.83
CA HIS A 92 -6.21 4.58 14.85
C HIS A 92 -7.37 4.56 13.83
N LYS A 93 -7.64 5.67 13.14
CA LYS A 93 -8.78 5.85 12.21
C LYS A 93 -8.34 6.29 10.83
N ASP A 94 -7.13 6.81 10.67
CA ASP A 94 -6.65 7.39 9.43
C ASP A 94 -5.29 6.89 8.95
N ALA A 95 -5.08 7.00 7.64
CA ALA A 95 -3.87 6.55 6.98
C ALA A 95 -3.53 7.40 5.76
N HIS A 96 -2.24 7.65 5.59
CA HIS A 96 -1.70 8.17 4.36
C HIS A 96 -1.57 7.04 3.35
N ILE A 97 -2.13 7.24 2.16
CA ILE A 97 -1.92 6.37 1.01
C ILE A 97 -1.05 7.12 0.02
N LEU A 98 0.12 6.58 -0.29
CA LEU A 98 0.96 7.06 -1.37
C LEU A 98 0.82 6.10 -2.55
N PHE A 99 0.41 6.63 -3.69
CA PHE A 99 0.27 5.87 -4.93
C PHE A 99 1.27 6.37 -5.96
N ILE A 100 2.34 5.61 -6.15
CA ILE A 100 3.56 6.10 -6.78
C ILE A 100 3.84 5.29 -8.05
N LYS A 101 4.19 5.99 -9.12
CA LYS A 101 4.76 5.39 -10.32
C LYS A 101 6.24 5.08 -10.02
N PRO A 102 6.71 3.83 -10.23
CA PRO A 102 8.12 3.52 -10.05
C PRO A 102 8.96 4.34 -11.06
N LYS A 103 10.17 4.70 -10.64
CA LYS A 103 11.11 5.50 -11.43
C LYS A 103 11.95 4.62 -12.35
N ASN A 104 12.30 3.44 -11.85
CA ASN A 104 13.16 2.47 -12.52
C ASN A 104 12.34 1.19 -12.77
N GLY A 105 12.54 0.54 -13.92
CA GLY A 105 11.93 -0.75 -14.22
C GLY A 105 10.40 -0.75 -14.41
N VAL A 106 9.88 -1.96 -14.58
CA VAL A 106 8.44 -2.28 -14.66
C VAL A 106 8.13 -3.26 -13.53
N ILE A 107 7.04 -3.02 -12.81
CA ILE A 107 6.57 -3.98 -11.80
C ILE A 107 5.87 -5.11 -12.56
N ASP A 108 6.49 -6.28 -12.57
CA ASP A 108 6.00 -7.44 -13.32
C ASP A 108 5.15 -8.38 -12.46
N LEU A 109 5.25 -8.27 -11.14
CA LEU A 109 4.58 -9.16 -10.18
C LEU A 109 3.88 -8.39 -9.08
N PHE A 110 2.71 -8.91 -8.69
CA PHE A 110 2.02 -8.42 -7.51
C PHE A 110 2.75 -8.86 -6.25
N SER A 111 2.96 -7.94 -5.32
CA SER A 111 3.53 -8.23 -4.01
C SER A 111 2.81 -7.43 -2.94
N TYR A 112 2.60 -8.06 -1.78
CA TYR A 112 2.02 -7.45 -0.59
C TYR A 112 2.94 -7.73 0.59
N ASN A 113 3.33 -6.68 1.32
CA ASN A 113 4.10 -6.79 2.55
C ASN A 113 3.45 -5.98 3.67
N LEU A 114 3.47 -6.56 4.87
CA LEU A 114 3.03 -5.93 6.11
C LEU A 114 4.18 -6.03 7.11
N ASP A 115 4.80 -4.89 7.43
CA ASP A 115 6.03 -4.86 8.25
C ASP A 115 6.04 -3.61 9.13
N HIS A 116 6.80 -3.64 10.23
CA HIS A 116 7.09 -2.46 11.06
C HIS A 116 8.24 -1.62 10.50
N ASN A 117 8.93 -2.13 9.47
CA ASN A 117 9.93 -1.40 8.71
C ASN A 117 9.38 -1.02 7.35
N PHE A 118 9.45 0.26 7.00
CA PHE A 118 9.10 0.71 5.67
C PHE A 118 10.16 0.21 4.68
N TYR A 119 9.75 -0.63 3.73
CA TYR A 119 10.63 -1.21 2.71
C TYR A 119 10.25 -0.72 1.31
N LEU A 120 11.17 -0.02 0.67
CA LEU A 120 11.14 0.24 -0.76
C LEU A 120 11.95 -0.83 -1.47
N ASN A 121 11.41 -1.39 -2.55
CA ASN A 121 12.23 -2.20 -3.44
C ASN A 121 13.12 -1.26 -4.27
N ASP A 122 14.43 -1.31 -4.03
CA ASP A 122 15.46 -0.52 -4.72
C ASP A 122 15.44 -0.72 -6.25
N GLU A 123 14.91 -1.83 -6.75
CA GLU A 123 14.75 -2.07 -8.19
C GLU A 123 13.80 -1.05 -8.86
N TYR A 124 12.87 -0.48 -8.09
CA TYR A 124 11.78 0.34 -8.60
C TYR A 124 11.91 1.84 -8.29
N PHE A 125 12.80 2.25 -7.38
CA PHE A 125 12.88 3.60 -6.80
C PHE A 125 14.25 4.25 -6.95
#